data_AF-A0A5Q4F5H5-F1
#
_entry.id   AF-A0A5Q4F5H5-F1
#
_cell.length_a   1.000
_cell.length_b   1.000
_cell.length_c   1.000
_cell.angle_alpha   90.00
_cell.angle_beta   90.00
_cell.angle_gamma   90.00
#
_symmetry.space_group_name_H-M   'P 1'
#
loop_
_entity.id
_entity.type
_entity.pdbx_description
1 polymer ?
#
loop_
_entity_poly.entity_id
_entity_poly.type
_entity_poly.pdbx_seq_one_letter_code
_entity_poly.pdbx_strand_id
1 'polypeptide(L)'
;MKPLLTIATVVTGFLLISCSGSKQISIYQSDEPLPVDGSLSGWQTASTLLNSSDDIHYHAYIHDGNLYLFVDVRDLYVDLAIRQSGLVVYVSNSEETRRETGIGYPAGTFNLLRNFPGAYTSFTTDEEWVRKPENTEMMRELSNQIFDRIMIVERFDGSNPEYGFVTMNQIEIDGMRIATDQNRRFLSLEMKIPLDGSTIYNVVNGDLWVGFTIEPPIFRFRSDSETMSSRQQQSMTGYGYGGTQRRHRSQARFLSKNDWFQLRMAD
;
A
#
# COMPACT_ATOMS: atom_id res chain seq x y z
N MET A 1 -1.66 70.43 4.78
CA MET A 1 -2.72 69.82 3.93
C MET A 1 -2.03 68.92 2.91
N LYS A 2 -2.33 67.61 2.91
CA LYS A 2 -1.85 66.63 1.91
C LYS A 2 -2.91 66.47 0.81
N PRO A 3 -2.52 66.06 -0.41
CA PRO A 3 -3.20 64.95 -1.08
C PRO A 3 -2.17 63.87 -1.50
N LEU A 4 -2.31 62.64 -1.01
CA LEU A 4 -3.10 61.52 -1.55
C LEU A 4 -2.42 60.86 -2.77
N LEU A 5 -1.58 59.87 -2.46
CA LEU A 5 -1.04 58.88 -3.39
C LEU A 5 -1.97 57.65 -3.32
N THR A 6 -2.62 57.32 -4.43
CA THR A 6 -3.53 56.16 -4.55
C THR A 6 -2.69 54.90 -4.74
N ILE A 7 -2.70 53.98 -3.77
CA ILE A 7 -2.07 52.66 -3.89
C ILE A 7 -3.17 51.64 -4.23
N ALA A 8 -3.09 51.09 -5.44
CA ALA A 8 -3.89 49.96 -5.88
C ALA A 8 -3.45 48.70 -5.10
N THR A 9 -4.38 48.10 -4.36
CA THR A 9 -4.14 46.83 -3.67
C THR A 9 -4.64 45.70 -4.57
N VAL A 10 -3.70 45.00 -5.21
CA VAL A 10 -3.96 43.72 -5.88
C VAL A 10 -4.00 42.66 -4.79
N VAL A 11 -5.20 42.17 -4.47
CA VAL A 11 -5.39 41.02 -3.57
C VAL A 11 -5.10 39.76 -4.36
N THR A 12 -3.86 39.29 -4.28
CA THR A 12 -3.45 37.97 -4.79
C THR A 12 -4.04 36.90 -3.86
N GLY A 13 -5.04 36.18 -4.34
CA GLY A 13 -5.63 35.04 -3.64
C GLY A 13 -4.62 33.91 -3.47
N PHE A 14 -4.30 33.58 -2.22
CA PHE A 14 -3.53 32.41 -1.86
C PHE A 14 -4.32 31.15 -2.24
N LEU A 15 -3.80 30.40 -3.21
CA LEU A 15 -4.21 29.04 -3.54
C LEU A 15 -3.84 28.12 -2.36
N LEU A 16 -4.86 27.62 -1.65
CA LEU A 16 -4.70 26.48 -0.75
C LEU A 16 -4.59 25.21 -1.61
N ILE A 17 -3.36 24.92 -2.03
CA ILE A 17 -3.01 23.59 -2.54
C ILE A 17 -3.00 22.68 -1.31
N SER A 18 -4.02 21.83 -1.17
CA SER A 18 -4.02 20.72 -0.23
C SER A 18 -2.96 19.72 -0.72
N CYS A 19 -1.71 19.96 -0.31
CA CYS A 19 -0.63 19.02 -0.47
C CYS A 19 -0.88 17.91 0.56
N SER A 20 -1.04 16.67 0.10
CA SER A 20 -1.04 15.45 0.94
C SER A 20 0.32 15.35 1.63
N GLY A 21 0.49 16.07 2.74
CA GLY A 21 1.74 16.16 3.48
C GLY A 21 2.02 14.85 4.21
N SER A 22 3.18 14.26 3.94
CA SER A 22 3.75 13.24 4.81
C SER A 22 3.86 13.80 6.24
N LYS A 23 3.49 13.00 7.24
CA LYS A 23 3.68 13.40 8.63
C LYS A 23 5.16 13.22 8.97
N GLN A 24 5.79 14.29 9.44
CA GLN A 24 7.14 14.23 9.97
C GLN A 24 7.10 13.81 11.45
N ILE A 25 7.87 12.78 11.79
CA ILE A 25 7.84 12.15 13.12
C ILE A 25 9.27 11.89 13.57
N SER A 26 9.61 12.29 14.78
CA SER A 26 10.87 11.90 15.43
C SER A 26 10.76 10.45 15.89
N ILE A 27 11.69 9.59 15.46
CA ILE A 27 11.71 8.18 15.88
C ILE A 27 12.27 8.07 17.30
N TYR A 28 11.69 7.17 18.09
CA TYR A 28 12.27 6.69 19.35
C TYR A 28 13.49 5.78 19.11
N GLN A 29 14.61 6.14 19.73
CA GLN A 29 15.82 5.31 19.81
C GLN A 29 15.92 4.71 21.22
N SER A 30 16.34 3.45 21.31
CA SER A 30 16.62 2.78 22.61
C SER A 30 17.93 2.01 22.53
N ASP A 31 18.52 1.79 23.69
CA ASP A 31 19.76 1.06 23.91
C ASP A 31 19.55 -0.46 24.02
N GLU A 32 18.31 -0.95 24.00
CA GLU A 32 17.98 -2.37 24.12
C GLU A 32 17.51 -2.98 22.79
N PRO A 33 18.06 -4.14 22.36
CA PRO A 33 17.60 -4.79 21.15
C PRO A 33 16.19 -5.35 21.31
N LEU A 34 15.38 -5.25 20.25
CA LEU A 34 14.08 -5.92 20.18
C LEU A 34 14.22 -7.31 19.54
N PRO A 35 13.62 -8.37 20.12
CA PRO A 35 13.42 -9.62 19.41
C PRO A 35 12.48 -9.38 18.22
N VAL A 36 12.77 -10.01 17.08
CA VAL A 36 11.88 -9.98 15.91
C VAL A 36 11.07 -11.26 15.91
N ASP A 37 9.90 -11.23 16.52
CA ASP A 37 9.02 -12.38 16.75
C ASP A 37 7.58 -12.16 16.28
N GLY A 38 7.27 -10.98 15.75
CA GLY A 38 5.94 -10.62 15.27
C GLY A 38 5.00 -10.13 16.38
N SER A 39 5.52 -9.91 17.60
CA SER A 39 4.76 -9.45 18.76
C SER A 39 5.11 -8.01 19.13
N LEU A 40 4.13 -7.30 19.68
CA LEU A 40 4.38 -6.00 20.33
C LEU A 40 5.04 -6.17 21.72
N SER A 41 5.28 -7.40 22.17
CA SER A 41 5.98 -7.65 23.42
C SER A 41 7.41 -7.09 23.35
N GLY A 42 7.76 -6.19 24.27
CA GLY A 42 9.06 -5.49 24.27
C GLY A 42 9.01 -4.11 23.58
N TRP A 43 8.01 -3.85 22.73
CA TRP A 43 7.84 -2.53 22.13
C TRP A 43 7.37 -1.52 23.18
N GLN A 44 8.03 -0.36 23.24
CA GLN A 44 7.50 0.81 23.96
C GLN A 44 6.41 1.46 23.11
N THR A 45 5.20 0.91 23.17
CA THR A 45 4.12 1.21 22.21
C THR A 45 3.71 2.68 22.18
N ALA A 46 3.85 3.43 23.27
CA ALA A 46 3.50 4.86 23.32
C ALA A 46 4.54 5.76 22.63
N SER A 47 5.84 5.47 22.77
CA SER A 47 6.93 6.28 22.20
C SER A 47 7.24 5.93 20.74
N THR A 48 6.86 4.73 20.29
CA THR A 48 7.14 4.23 18.93
C THR A 48 5.99 4.45 17.95
N LEU A 49 4.82 4.89 18.41
CA LEU A 49 3.60 5.00 17.59
C LEU A 49 3.70 6.13 16.55
N LEU A 50 3.59 5.78 15.26
CA LEU A 50 3.57 6.74 14.15
C LEU A 50 2.15 7.22 13.82
N ASN A 51 1.17 6.32 13.95
CA ASN A 51 -0.23 6.61 13.68
C ASN A 51 -1.14 5.74 14.55
N SER A 52 -2.19 6.35 15.08
CA SER A 52 -3.18 5.74 15.95
C SER A 52 -4.56 5.72 15.29
N SER A 53 -4.66 5.24 14.05
CA SER A 53 -5.96 5.07 13.40
C SER A 53 -6.66 3.80 13.89
N ASP A 54 -7.99 3.80 13.83
CA ASP A 54 -8.80 2.67 14.33
C ASP A 54 -8.55 1.36 13.58
N ASP A 55 -8.00 1.45 12.36
CA ASP A 55 -7.84 0.34 11.44
C ASP A 55 -6.45 -0.32 11.50
N ILE A 56 -5.39 0.47 11.64
CA ILE A 56 -3.99 0.01 11.72
C ILE A 56 -3.19 0.94 12.63
N HIS A 57 -2.38 0.35 13.51
CA HIS A 57 -1.30 1.07 14.16
C HIS A 57 0.04 0.77 13.52
N TYR A 58 0.84 1.80 13.30
CA TYR A 58 2.22 1.67 12.83
C TYR A 58 3.15 2.11 13.94
N HIS A 59 4.18 1.31 14.19
CA HIS A 59 5.26 1.65 15.09
C HIS A 59 6.58 1.67 14.33
N ALA A 60 7.46 2.58 14.70
CA ALA A 60 8.85 2.55 14.26
C ALA A 60 9.79 2.79 15.43
N TYR A 61 10.93 2.14 15.33
CA TYR A 61 11.93 2.07 16.38
C TYR A 61 13.31 1.92 15.75
N ILE A 62 14.34 2.53 16.34
CA ILE A 62 15.72 2.36 15.87
C ILE A 62 16.64 1.91 16.99
N HIS A 63 17.51 0.97 16.64
CA HIS A 63 18.55 0.44 17.52
C HIS A 63 19.73 -0.06 16.71
N ASP A 64 20.93 0.33 17.13
CA ASP A 64 22.19 -0.22 16.63
C ASP A 64 22.25 -0.28 15.09
N GLY A 65 21.94 0.84 14.42
CA GLY A 65 21.94 0.92 12.95
C GLY A 65 20.85 0.11 12.25
N ASN A 66 19.81 -0.33 12.95
CA ASN A 66 18.67 -1.04 12.37
C ASN A 66 17.37 -0.26 12.59
N LEU A 67 16.53 -0.21 11.56
CA LEU A 67 15.14 0.22 11.64
C LEU A 67 14.26 -0.99 11.94
N TYR A 68 13.42 -0.86 12.96
CA TYR A 68 12.37 -1.81 13.29
C TYR A 68 11.03 -1.15 12.96
N LEU A 69 10.17 -1.87 12.25
CA LEU A 69 8.81 -1.47 11.92
C LEU A 69 7.84 -2.50 12.46
N PHE A 70 6.73 -2.04 13.03
CA PHE A 70 5.62 -2.90 13.41
C PHE A 70 4.32 -2.40 12.79
N VAL A 71 3.53 -3.32 12.26
CA VAL A 71 2.18 -3.08 11.76
C VAL A 71 1.21 -3.93 12.57
N ASP A 72 0.33 -3.27 13.32
CA ASP A 72 -0.71 -3.91 14.11
C ASP A 72 -2.08 -3.66 13.46
N VAL A 73 -2.62 -4.66 12.76
CA VAL A 73 -3.91 -4.55 12.09
C VAL A 73 -5.04 -4.76 13.10
N ARG A 74 -6.02 -3.87 13.08
CA ARG A 74 -7.10 -3.84 14.08
C ARG A 74 -8.50 -3.97 13.48
N ASP A 75 -8.61 -3.78 12.18
CA ASP A 75 -9.86 -3.92 11.43
C ASP A 75 -9.87 -5.18 10.54
N LEU A 76 -11.01 -5.87 10.52
CA LEU A 76 -11.18 -7.10 9.74
C LEU A 76 -11.15 -6.85 8.23
N TYR A 77 -11.71 -5.74 7.75
CA TYR A 77 -11.71 -5.45 6.32
C TYR A 77 -10.31 -5.13 5.82
N VAL A 78 -9.50 -4.45 6.64
CA VAL A 78 -8.08 -4.23 6.36
C VAL A 78 -7.29 -5.55 6.36
N ASP A 79 -7.47 -6.41 7.37
CA ASP A 79 -6.79 -7.72 7.43
C ASP A 79 -7.08 -8.54 6.16
N LEU A 80 -8.35 -8.60 5.76
CA LEU A 80 -8.78 -9.27 4.53
C LEU A 80 -8.16 -8.62 3.29
N ALA A 81 -8.12 -7.29 3.23
CA ALA A 81 -7.52 -6.58 2.10
C ALA A 81 -6.02 -6.86 1.96
N ILE A 82 -5.28 -6.94 3.08
CA ILE A 82 -3.86 -7.31 3.10
C ILE A 82 -3.67 -8.76 2.66
N ARG A 83 -4.48 -9.70 3.14
CA ARG A 83 -4.39 -11.12 2.71
C ARG A 83 -4.72 -11.31 1.23
N GLN A 84 -5.57 -10.43 0.68
CA GLN A 84 -5.93 -10.43 -0.72
C GLN A 84 -4.88 -9.74 -1.60
N SER A 85 -4.47 -8.53 -1.26
CA SER A 85 -3.68 -7.63 -2.13
C SER A 85 -2.25 -7.42 -1.66
N GLY A 86 -1.86 -8.00 -0.53
CA GLY A 86 -0.57 -7.79 0.11
C GLY A 86 -0.47 -6.46 0.84
N LEU A 87 0.53 -6.35 1.70
CA LEU A 87 0.95 -5.09 2.32
C LEU A 87 2.38 -4.81 1.89
N VAL A 88 2.57 -3.74 1.13
CA VAL A 88 3.89 -3.30 0.64
C VAL A 88 4.45 -2.24 1.56
N VAL A 89 5.62 -2.53 2.10
CA VAL A 89 6.44 -1.60 2.87
C VAL A 89 7.48 -0.99 1.93
N TYR A 90 7.61 0.33 1.98
CA TYR A 90 8.61 1.09 1.26
C TYR A 90 9.50 1.82 2.26
N VAL A 91 10.80 1.85 2.01
CA VAL A 91 11.77 2.61 2.81
C VAL A 91 12.76 3.28 1.85
N SER A 92 13.02 4.57 2.04
CA SER A 92 13.98 5.33 1.21
C SER A 92 14.60 6.50 1.98
N ASN A 93 15.83 6.87 1.67
CA ASN A 93 16.42 8.14 2.14
C ASN A 93 15.99 9.36 1.29
N SER A 94 15.27 9.17 0.19
CA SER A 94 14.86 10.24 -0.74
C SER A 94 13.35 10.27 -0.96
N GLU A 95 12.78 11.48 -0.92
CA GLU A 95 11.35 11.67 -1.19
C GLU A 95 10.99 11.31 -2.63
N GLU A 96 11.86 11.66 -3.58
CA GLU A 96 11.64 11.48 -5.01
C GLU A 96 11.57 9.99 -5.38
N THR A 97 12.47 9.20 -4.79
CA THR A 97 12.61 7.77 -5.07
C THR A 97 11.86 6.90 -4.06
N ARG A 98 11.04 7.48 -3.18
CA ARG A 98 10.43 6.77 -2.04
C ARG A 98 9.59 5.55 -2.40
N ARG A 99 9.13 5.44 -3.65
CA ARG A 99 8.31 4.34 -4.18
C ARG A 99 9.07 3.38 -5.10
N GLU A 100 10.36 3.58 -5.33
CA GLU A 100 11.13 2.80 -6.31
C GLU A 100 11.19 1.32 -5.95
N THR A 101 11.43 0.99 -4.67
CA THR A 101 11.57 -0.38 -4.20
C THR A 101 10.72 -0.63 -2.96
N GLY A 102 9.91 -1.69 -2.98
CA GLY A 102 9.06 -2.10 -1.87
C GLY A 102 9.06 -3.61 -1.62
N ILE A 103 8.88 -4.00 -0.36
CA ILE A 103 8.71 -5.39 0.06
C ILE A 103 7.26 -5.63 0.47
N GLY A 104 6.59 -6.55 -0.21
CA GLY A 104 5.24 -6.99 0.10
C GLY A 104 5.20 -8.25 0.97
N TYR A 105 4.69 -8.14 2.20
CA TYR A 105 4.45 -9.28 3.07
C TYR A 105 3.20 -9.09 3.97
N PRO A 106 2.27 -10.08 4.03
CA PRO A 106 2.20 -11.25 3.15
C PRO A 106 2.05 -10.83 1.67
N ALA A 107 2.41 -11.71 0.74
CA ALA A 107 2.45 -11.38 -0.69
C ALA A 107 1.08 -10.99 -1.27
N GLY A 108 -0.01 -11.52 -0.68
CA GLY A 108 -1.38 -11.31 -1.13
C GLY A 108 -1.79 -12.31 -2.21
N THR A 109 -2.97 -12.90 -2.02
CA THR A 109 -3.52 -13.93 -2.91
C THR A 109 -3.63 -13.45 -4.37
N PHE A 110 -4.13 -12.23 -4.59
CA PHE A 110 -4.30 -11.65 -5.92
C PHE A 110 -2.98 -11.30 -6.60
N ASN A 111 -1.94 -10.98 -5.84
CA ASN A 111 -0.62 -10.77 -6.43
C ASN A 111 0.06 -12.08 -6.77
N LEU A 112 -0.11 -13.14 -5.96
CA LEU A 112 0.41 -14.46 -6.32
C LEU A 112 -0.19 -15.03 -7.62
N LEU A 113 -1.41 -14.63 -7.99
CA LEU A 113 -1.99 -14.96 -9.30
C LEU A 113 -1.10 -14.51 -10.47
N ARG A 114 -0.25 -13.49 -10.31
CA ARG A 114 0.68 -13.01 -11.37
C ARG A 114 1.63 -14.10 -11.86
N ASN A 115 1.92 -15.12 -11.05
CA ASN A 115 2.69 -16.30 -11.46
C ASN A 115 1.94 -17.20 -12.47
N PHE A 116 0.65 -16.93 -12.71
CA PHE A 116 -0.22 -17.62 -13.65
C PHE A 116 -0.81 -16.60 -14.65
N PRO A 117 -0.06 -16.17 -15.67
CA PRO A 117 -0.43 -15.00 -16.49
C PRO A 117 -1.82 -15.09 -17.14
N GLY A 118 -2.24 -16.28 -17.56
CA GLY A 118 -3.58 -16.51 -18.11
C GLY A 118 -4.69 -16.28 -17.07
N ALA A 119 -4.56 -16.89 -15.89
CA ALA A 119 -5.50 -16.74 -14.79
C ALA A 119 -5.55 -15.29 -14.29
N TYR A 120 -4.38 -14.63 -14.14
CA TYR A 120 -4.29 -13.23 -13.75
C TYR A 120 -4.96 -12.29 -14.76
N THR A 121 -4.77 -12.54 -16.06
CA THR A 121 -5.44 -11.76 -17.11
C THR A 121 -6.96 -11.92 -17.03
N SER A 122 -7.45 -13.14 -16.87
CA SER A 122 -8.89 -13.38 -16.69
C SER A 122 -9.42 -12.71 -15.43
N PHE A 123 -8.73 -12.87 -14.29
CA PHE A 123 -9.08 -12.22 -13.02
C PHE A 123 -9.18 -10.70 -13.14
N THR A 124 -8.24 -10.06 -13.83
CA THR A 124 -8.24 -8.59 -13.98
C THR A 124 -9.22 -8.07 -15.04
N THR A 125 -9.82 -8.95 -15.85
CA THR A 125 -10.75 -8.55 -16.93
C THR A 125 -12.20 -8.99 -16.68
N ASP A 126 -12.43 -9.95 -15.79
CA ASP A 126 -13.74 -10.50 -15.42
C ASP A 126 -14.00 -10.32 -13.91
N GLU A 127 -14.99 -9.48 -13.57
CA GLU A 127 -15.31 -9.12 -12.18
C GLU A 127 -15.81 -10.33 -11.36
N GLU A 128 -16.43 -11.30 -12.03
CA GLU A 128 -16.99 -12.48 -11.37
C GLU A 128 -15.98 -13.62 -11.30
N TRP A 129 -14.78 -13.46 -11.86
CA TRP A 129 -13.79 -14.53 -11.97
C TRP A 129 -13.49 -15.20 -10.62
N VAL A 130 -13.30 -14.42 -9.55
CA VAL A 130 -13.03 -14.96 -8.21
C VAL A 130 -14.21 -15.76 -7.64
N ARG A 131 -15.45 -15.47 -8.07
CA ARG A 131 -16.66 -16.13 -7.58
C ARG A 131 -16.98 -17.43 -8.29
N LYS A 132 -16.30 -17.71 -9.40
CA LYS A 132 -16.51 -18.92 -10.19
C LYS A 132 -16.04 -20.17 -9.42
N PRO A 133 -16.87 -21.21 -9.30
CA PRO A 133 -16.52 -22.42 -8.56
C PRO A 133 -15.20 -23.06 -9.03
N GLU A 134 -14.93 -23.05 -10.35
CA GLU A 134 -13.72 -23.60 -10.95
C GLU A 134 -12.42 -22.91 -10.49
N ASN A 135 -12.49 -21.65 -10.04
CA ASN A 135 -11.32 -20.89 -9.57
C ASN A 135 -11.12 -21.00 -8.06
N THR A 136 -12.10 -21.54 -7.33
CA THR A 136 -12.09 -21.56 -5.85
C THR A 136 -10.89 -22.33 -5.30
N GLU A 137 -10.54 -23.45 -5.93
CA GLU A 137 -9.42 -24.28 -5.48
C GLU A 137 -8.08 -23.58 -5.65
N MET A 138 -7.84 -22.98 -6.83
CA MET A 138 -6.63 -22.19 -7.08
C MET A 138 -6.51 -21.03 -6.07
N MET A 139 -7.61 -20.31 -5.83
CA MET A 139 -7.60 -19.20 -4.87
C MET A 139 -7.29 -19.66 -3.44
N ARG A 140 -7.81 -20.84 -3.05
CA ARG A 140 -7.51 -21.46 -1.75
C ARG A 140 -6.05 -21.86 -1.63
N GLU A 141 -5.47 -22.47 -2.68
CA GLU A 141 -4.06 -22.83 -2.72
C GLU A 141 -3.16 -21.60 -2.62
N LEU A 142 -3.44 -20.54 -3.37
CA LEU A 142 -2.69 -19.30 -3.31
C LEU A 142 -2.82 -18.61 -1.95
N SER A 143 -4.02 -18.62 -1.35
CA SER A 143 -4.24 -18.06 -0.02
C SER A 143 -3.41 -18.77 1.06
N ASN A 144 -3.09 -20.05 0.89
CA ASN A 144 -2.24 -20.78 1.83
C ASN A 144 -0.75 -20.44 1.66
N GLN A 145 -0.35 -19.90 0.50
CA GLN A 145 1.04 -19.58 0.17
C GLN A 145 1.44 -18.13 0.44
N ILE A 146 0.50 -17.27 0.85
CA ILE A 146 0.76 -15.81 1.00
C ILE A 146 1.84 -15.49 2.02
N PHE A 147 2.11 -16.38 2.98
CA PHE A 147 3.15 -16.23 4.01
C PHE A 147 4.47 -16.93 3.64
N ASP A 148 4.49 -17.73 2.58
CA ASP A 148 5.70 -18.45 2.12
C ASP A 148 6.54 -17.62 1.14
N ARG A 149 5.95 -16.54 0.62
CA ARG A 149 6.53 -15.71 -0.43
C ARG A 149 6.61 -14.27 0.04
N ILE A 150 7.71 -13.64 -0.31
CA ILE A 150 7.90 -12.20 -0.24
C ILE A 150 7.69 -11.65 -1.64
N MET A 151 6.84 -10.64 -1.77
CA MET A 151 6.69 -9.89 -3.01
C MET A 151 7.72 -8.77 -3.06
N ILE A 152 8.39 -8.59 -4.18
CA ILE A 152 9.25 -7.45 -4.45
C ILE A 152 8.55 -6.57 -5.47
N VAL A 153 8.47 -5.28 -5.18
CA VAL A 153 7.85 -4.28 -6.06
C VAL A 153 8.93 -3.29 -6.48
N GLU A 154 9.15 -3.16 -7.79
CA GLU A 154 10.13 -2.22 -8.35
C GLU A 154 9.46 -1.28 -9.34
N ARG A 155 9.81 0.02 -9.31
CA ARG A 155 9.25 1.06 -10.18
C ARG A 155 10.38 1.89 -10.81
N PHE A 156 11.07 1.32 -11.79
CA PHE A 156 12.21 1.96 -12.46
C PHE A 156 11.86 3.29 -13.17
N ASP A 157 10.61 3.47 -13.60
CA ASP A 157 10.09 4.69 -14.23
C ASP A 157 9.17 5.51 -13.30
N GLY A 158 9.13 5.15 -12.01
CA GLY A 158 8.25 5.74 -11.00
C GLY A 158 6.76 5.44 -11.16
N SER A 159 6.34 4.75 -12.24
CA SER A 159 4.93 4.65 -12.63
C SER A 159 4.46 3.21 -12.72
N ASN A 160 5.17 2.36 -13.46
CA ASN A 160 4.79 0.99 -13.74
C ASN A 160 5.50 0.05 -12.76
N PRO A 161 4.75 -0.60 -11.85
CA PRO A 161 5.34 -1.55 -10.93
C PRO A 161 5.62 -2.88 -11.65
N GLU A 162 6.84 -3.35 -11.51
CA GLU A 162 7.25 -4.73 -11.75
C GLU A 162 7.16 -5.50 -10.44
N TYR A 163 6.77 -6.77 -10.54
CA TYR A 163 6.53 -7.63 -9.37
C TYR A 163 7.35 -8.90 -9.48
N GLY A 164 8.20 -9.14 -8.50
CA GLY A 164 8.92 -10.39 -8.29
C GLY A 164 8.43 -11.12 -7.05
N PHE A 165 8.67 -12.43 -6.96
CA PHE A 165 8.39 -13.22 -5.77
C PHE A 165 9.62 -14.02 -5.36
N VAL A 166 10.03 -13.84 -4.10
CA VAL A 166 11.20 -14.47 -3.49
C VAL A 166 10.80 -15.22 -2.24
N THR A 167 11.69 -16.05 -1.71
CA THR A 167 11.48 -16.75 -0.43
C THR A 167 11.99 -15.91 0.73
N MET A 168 11.49 -16.14 1.95
CA MET A 168 11.95 -15.44 3.16
C MET A 168 13.47 -15.54 3.33
N ASN A 169 14.04 -16.74 3.12
CA ASN A 169 15.48 -16.99 3.22
C ASN A 169 16.32 -16.07 2.32
N GLN A 170 15.80 -15.62 1.17
CA GLN A 170 16.55 -14.73 0.28
C GLN A 170 16.67 -13.31 0.84
N ILE A 171 15.68 -12.86 1.60
CA ILE A 171 15.64 -11.55 2.24
C ILE A 171 16.45 -11.54 3.54
N GLU A 172 16.49 -12.67 4.24
CA GLU A 172 17.28 -12.84 5.47
C GLU A 172 18.81 -12.84 5.22
N ILE A 173 19.25 -13.18 4.01
CA ILE A 173 20.68 -13.12 3.62
C ILE A 173 21.21 -11.69 3.73
N ASP A 174 20.38 -10.69 3.43
CA ASP A 174 20.73 -9.27 3.49
C ASP A 174 20.54 -8.69 4.91
N GLY A 175 20.42 -9.55 5.93
CA GLY A 175 20.29 -9.15 7.33
C GLY A 175 18.90 -8.64 7.73
N MET A 176 17.97 -8.53 6.78
CA MET A 176 16.56 -8.22 7.08
C MET A 176 15.91 -9.38 7.83
N ARG A 177 14.91 -9.07 8.64
CA ARG A 177 14.04 -10.09 9.27
C ARG A 177 12.60 -9.66 9.20
N ILE A 178 11.72 -10.61 8.99
CA ILE A 178 10.28 -10.38 8.93
C ILE A 178 9.60 -11.46 9.75
N ALA A 179 8.73 -11.06 10.67
CA ALA A 179 7.99 -11.96 11.52
C ALA A 179 6.52 -11.56 11.61
N THR A 180 5.66 -12.53 11.87
CA THR A 180 4.21 -12.35 12.05
C THR A 180 3.76 -13.25 13.19
N ASP A 181 2.93 -12.76 14.10
CA ASP A 181 2.28 -13.63 15.09
C ASP A 181 0.99 -14.21 14.53
N GLN A 182 1.00 -15.51 14.23
CA GLN A 182 -0.15 -16.24 13.69
C GLN A 182 -1.22 -16.57 14.76
N ASN A 183 -0.94 -16.37 16.05
CA ASN A 183 -1.90 -16.62 17.13
C ASN A 183 -2.83 -15.43 17.37
N ARG A 184 -2.58 -14.29 16.74
CA ARG A 184 -3.43 -13.10 16.87
C ARG A 184 -4.65 -13.19 15.97
N ARG A 185 -5.72 -12.51 16.39
CA ARG A 185 -6.98 -12.43 15.64
C ARG A 185 -6.79 -11.79 14.25
N PHE A 186 -5.94 -10.77 14.17
CA PHE A 186 -5.64 -10.02 12.97
C PHE A 186 -4.14 -10.05 12.72
N LEU A 187 -3.75 -9.76 11.48
CA LEU A 187 -2.35 -9.72 11.08
C LEU A 187 -1.55 -8.76 11.97
N SER A 188 -0.38 -9.25 12.36
CA SER A 188 0.71 -8.43 12.87
C SER A 188 1.94 -8.70 12.04
N LEU A 189 2.69 -7.65 11.74
CA LEU A 189 3.91 -7.72 10.95
C LEU A 189 5.00 -6.95 11.67
N GLU A 190 6.12 -7.59 11.88
CA GLU A 190 7.33 -6.98 12.40
C GLU A 190 8.44 -7.12 11.35
N MET A 191 9.17 -6.03 11.12
CA MET A 191 10.30 -6.01 10.20
C MET A 191 11.50 -5.37 10.87
N LYS A 192 12.68 -5.99 10.68
CA LYS A 192 13.98 -5.40 10.98
C LYS A 192 14.73 -5.17 9.68
N ILE A 193 15.24 -3.95 9.49
CA ILE A 193 15.91 -3.49 8.27
C ILE A 193 17.25 -2.85 8.67
N PRO A 194 18.39 -3.45 8.30
CA PRO A 194 19.69 -2.81 8.41
C PRO A 194 19.76 -1.48 7.63
N LEU A 195 20.35 -0.45 8.26
CA LEU A 195 20.54 0.89 7.69
C LEU A 195 22.01 1.13 7.29
N ASP A 196 22.61 0.15 6.62
CA ASP A 196 24.00 0.14 6.14
C ASP A 196 24.12 0.02 4.61
N GLY A 197 22.98 0.09 3.89
CA GLY A 197 22.92 -0.05 2.44
C GLY A 197 22.99 -1.50 1.93
N SER A 198 23.02 -2.51 2.79
CA SER A 198 23.13 -3.92 2.38
C SER A 198 21.82 -4.54 1.86
N THR A 199 20.68 -3.96 2.22
CA THR A 199 19.36 -4.48 1.88
C THR A 199 18.89 -4.05 0.50
N ILE A 200 17.83 -4.69 -0.02
CA ILE A 200 17.18 -4.28 -1.29
C ILE A 200 16.70 -2.82 -1.30
N TYR A 201 16.41 -2.24 -0.14
CA TYR A 201 16.06 -0.82 -0.04
C TYR A 201 17.27 0.11 -0.29
N ASN A 202 18.50 -0.39 -0.11
CA ASN A 202 19.75 0.37 -0.23
C ASN A 202 19.72 1.69 0.56
N VAL A 203 19.23 1.62 1.80
CA VAL A 203 19.10 2.77 2.70
C VAL A 203 20.18 2.78 3.77
N VAL A 204 20.59 3.99 4.16
CA VAL A 204 21.54 4.24 5.23
C VAL A 204 20.90 5.06 6.35
N ASN A 205 21.56 5.11 7.50
CA ASN A 205 21.11 5.93 8.64
C ASN A 205 20.99 7.42 8.25
N GLY A 206 19.89 8.06 8.64
CA GLY A 206 19.54 9.44 8.27
C GLY A 206 18.02 9.64 8.19
N ASP A 207 17.57 10.74 7.58
CA ASP A 207 16.14 10.94 7.33
C ASP A 207 15.61 9.82 6.41
N LEU A 208 14.47 9.24 6.80
CA LEU A 208 13.85 8.11 6.09
C LEU A 208 12.41 8.44 5.71
N TRP A 209 12.01 8.00 4.54
CA TRP A 209 10.63 7.95 4.08
C TRP A 209 10.14 6.52 4.18
N VAL A 210 9.09 6.32 4.99
CA VAL A 210 8.50 4.99 5.18
C VAL A 210 7.05 5.02 4.71
N GLY A 211 6.70 4.07 3.84
CA GLY A 211 5.37 3.94 3.26
C GLY A 211 4.77 2.57 3.51
N PHE A 212 3.48 2.53 3.82
CA PHE A 212 2.71 1.29 3.97
C PHE A 212 1.54 1.33 3.00
N THR A 213 1.50 0.37 2.07
CA THR A 213 0.56 0.42 0.95
C THR A 213 -0.15 -0.90 0.72
N ILE A 214 -1.47 -0.84 0.52
CA ILE A 214 -2.29 -1.94 0.00
C ILE A 214 -2.69 -1.53 -1.42
N GLU A 215 -2.13 -2.22 -2.42
CA GLU A 215 -2.35 -1.96 -3.85
C GLU A 215 -3.06 -3.16 -4.50
N PRO A 216 -4.40 -3.15 -4.58
CA PRO A 216 -5.10 -4.20 -5.30
C PRO A 216 -4.78 -4.15 -6.80
N PRO A 217 -4.81 -5.30 -7.49
CA PRO A 217 -4.64 -5.34 -8.94
C PRO A 217 -5.59 -4.40 -9.70
N ILE A 218 -5.07 -3.81 -10.77
CA ILE A 218 -5.84 -2.89 -11.62
C ILE A 218 -6.74 -3.72 -12.53
N PHE A 219 -8.05 -3.59 -12.33
CA PHE A 219 -9.04 -4.24 -13.18
C PHE A 219 -9.25 -3.45 -14.47
N ARG A 220 -9.14 -4.15 -15.60
CA ARG A 220 -9.37 -3.65 -16.95
C ARG A 220 -10.67 -4.27 -17.47
N PHE A 221 -11.80 -3.83 -16.91
CA PHE A 221 -13.09 -4.23 -17.44
C PHE A 221 -13.26 -3.65 -18.84
N ARG A 222 -13.28 -4.52 -19.85
CA ARG A 222 -13.73 -4.13 -21.19
C ARG A 222 -15.22 -3.88 -21.10
N SER A 223 -15.61 -2.61 -21.12
CA SER A 223 -16.99 -2.28 -21.43
C SER A 223 -17.22 -2.59 -22.90
N ASP A 224 -17.94 -3.67 -23.22
CA ASP A 224 -18.42 -3.97 -24.58
C ASP A 224 -19.42 -2.91 -25.12
N SER A 225 -19.52 -1.74 -24.49
CA SER A 225 -20.34 -0.62 -24.93
C SER A 225 -19.73 0.21 -26.08
N GLU A 226 -18.57 -0.17 -26.63
CA GLU A 226 -18.03 0.46 -27.85
C GLU A 226 -18.29 -0.36 -29.13
N THR A 227 -19.19 -1.34 -29.08
CA THR A 227 -19.63 -2.05 -30.30
C THR A 227 -21.15 -2.16 -30.40
N MET A 228 -21.88 -1.05 -30.22
CA MET A 228 -23.22 -0.90 -30.80
C MET A 228 -23.50 0.52 -31.31
N SER A 229 -23.68 0.59 -32.64
CA SER A 229 -24.49 1.55 -33.41
C SER A 229 -24.01 3.00 -33.61
N SER A 230 -23.12 3.20 -34.60
CA SER A 230 -23.15 4.38 -35.50
C SER A 230 -24.18 4.22 -36.64
N ARG A 231 -25.32 3.57 -36.36
CA ARG A 231 -26.41 3.34 -37.31
C ARG A 231 -27.77 3.28 -36.61
N GLN A 232 -28.24 4.42 -36.10
CA GLN A 232 -29.68 4.73 -36.07
C GLN A 232 -29.89 6.21 -35.74
N GLN A 233 -29.72 7.02 -36.77
CA GLN A 233 -30.43 8.28 -36.92
C GLN A 233 -31.84 7.93 -37.41
N GLN A 234 -32.86 8.64 -36.91
CA GLN A 234 -34.32 8.51 -37.15
C GLN A 234 -35.08 7.51 -36.26
N SER A 235 -35.73 8.00 -35.20
CA SER A 235 -37.18 8.30 -35.23
C SER A 235 -37.77 8.63 -33.84
N MET A 236 -38.78 9.50 -33.86
CA MET A 236 -39.87 9.70 -32.88
C MET A 236 -39.63 10.38 -31.52
N THR A 237 -40.13 11.62 -31.46
CA THR A 237 -40.89 12.22 -30.35
C THR A 237 -41.74 11.22 -29.55
N GLY A 238 -41.59 11.20 -28.23
CA GLY A 238 -42.50 10.52 -27.30
C GLY A 238 -42.22 10.88 -25.84
N TYR A 239 -43.19 11.52 -25.19
CA TYR A 239 -43.25 11.71 -23.73
C TYR A 239 -43.20 10.35 -23.00
N GLY A 240 -42.32 10.20 -22.00
CA GLY A 240 -42.21 8.94 -21.25
C GLY A 240 -41.46 9.09 -19.93
N TYR A 241 -42.19 8.84 -18.85
CA TYR A 241 -41.80 8.78 -17.45
C TYR A 241 -40.49 8.01 -17.16
N GLY A 242 -39.74 8.52 -16.17
CA GLY A 242 -39.16 7.74 -15.07
C GLY A 242 -38.42 6.46 -15.42
N GLY A 243 -37.11 6.57 -15.62
CA GLY A 243 -36.23 5.42 -15.72
C GLY A 243 -34.79 5.85 -15.46
N THR A 244 -34.48 6.21 -14.22
CA THR A 244 -33.09 6.30 -13.76
C THR A 244 -32.49 4.91 -13.95
N GLN A 245 -31.83 4.67 -15.08
CA GLN A 245 -30.95 3.52 -15.27
C GLN A 245 -29.91 3.60 -14.15
N ARG A 246 -30.18 2.90 -13.06
CA ARG A 246 -29.17 2.53 -12.06
C ARG A 246 -28.14 1.74 -12.84
N ARG A 247 -27.09 2.43 -13.30
CA ARG A 247 -25.80 1.84 -13.59
C ARG A 247 -25.38 1.11 -12.32
N HIS A 248 -25.72 -0.18 -12.23
CA HIS A 248 -25.06 -1.12 -11.34
C HIS A 248 -23.63 -1.23 -11.83
N ARG A 249 -22.83 -0.21 -11.50
CA ARG A 249 -21.39 -0.27 -11.55
C ARG A 249 -21.02 -0.95 -10.23
N SER A 250 -21.15 -2.28 -10.17
CA SER A 250 -20.28 -3.03 -9.28
C SER A 250 -18.88 -2.75 -9.80
N GLN A 251 -18.22 -1.78 -9.17
CA GLN A 251 -16.79 -1.87 -9.07
C GLN A 251 -16.62 -2.63 -7.76
N ALA A 252 -16.17 -3.87 -7.81
CA ALA A 252 -15.52 -4.49 -6.67
C ALA A 252 -14.44 -3.52 -6.17
N ARG A 253 -14.80 -2.66 -5.22
CA ARG A 253 -13.88 -1.71 -4.60
C ARG A 253 -13.07 -2.50 -3.60
N PHE A 254 -11.99 -3.09 -4.07
CA PHE A 254 -10.95 -3.56 -3.18
C PHE A 254 -10.38 -2.36 -2.44
N LEU A 255 -10.15 -2.52 -1.14
CA LEU A 255 -9.55 -1.48 -0.33
C LEU A 255 -8.16 -1.16 -0.88
N SER A 256 -7.91 0.12 -1.16
CA SER A 256 -6.55 0.64 -1.31
C SER A 256 -6.23 1.54 -0.12
N LYS A 257 -4.99 1.48 0.34
CA LYS A 257 -4.48 2.27 1.47
C LYS A 257 -3.04 2.64 1.18
N ASN A 258 -2.61 3.83 1.59
CA ASN A 258 -1.33 4.40 1.20
C ASN A 258 -0.91 5.45 2.24
N ASP A 259 -0.27 4.99 3.31
CA ASP A 259 0.16 5.83 4.43
C ASP A 259 1.66 6.10 4.35
N TRP A 260 2.08 7.35 4.54
CA TRP A 260 3.48 7.78 4.45
C TRP A 260 3.92 8.61 5.65
N PHE A 261 5.13 8.32 6.10
CA PHE A 261 5.78 8.97 7.23
C PHE A 261 7.18 9.40 6.82
N GLN A 262 7.55 10.64 7.15
CA GLN A 262 8.94 11.06 7.14
C GLN A 262 9.49 10.91 8.55
N LEU A 263 10.42 10.00 8.71
CA LEU A 263 11.04 9.67 9.96
C LEU A 263 12.35 10.45 10.09
N ARG A 264 12.47 11.25 11.14
CA ARG A 264 13.68 11.97 11.49
C ARG A 264 14.41 11.26 12.61
N MET A 265 15.70 11.04 12.42
CA MET A 265 16.57 10.58 13.50
C MET A 265 16.72 11.71 14.52
N ALA A 266 16.78 11.36 15.81
CA ALA A 266 17.24 12.32 16.81
C ALA A 266 18.74 12.56 16.59
N ASP A 267 19.14 13.84 16.58
CA ASP A 267 20.54 14.28 16.54
C ASP A 267 21.33 13.86 17.80
#